data_AF-A0A3M0YVJ8-F1
#
_entry.id   AF-A0A3M0YVJ8-F1
#
_cell.length_a   1.000
_cell.length_b   1.000
_cell.length_c   1.000
_cell.angle_alpha   90.00
_cell.angle_beta   90.00
_cell.angle_gamma   90.00
#
_symmetry.space_group_name_H-M   'P 1'
#
loop_
_entity.id
_entity.type
_entity.pdbx_description
1 polymer ?
#
loop_
_entity_poly.entity_id
_entity_poly.type
_entity_poly.pdbx_seq_one_letter_code
_entity_poly.pdbx_strand_id
1 'polypeptide(L)'
;MKRFGNKEDATRYFVHCIQHDKPYWAEHEDDPIIQTIMGSLARLATLVTLIKRFVRRGNQPVEILEIGSFCGASAVSMAKAIQRYQQGCGRITCIDPWAWTERKPAIPAAKFFDAQGRDIAEYTYEDMFRHNVRACGVDDIITPI
;
A
#
# COMPACT_ATOMS: atom_id res chain seq x y z
N MET A 1 -20.31 4.58 -8.43
CA MET A 1 -20.38 6.01 -8.08
C MET A 1 -18.96 6.45 -7.78
N LYS A 2 -18.40 7.44 -8.51
CA LYS A 2 -17.02 7.90 -8.25
C LYS A 2 -16.93 8.42 -6.80
N ARG A 3 -16.03 7.86 -5.99
CA ARG A 3 -15.93 8.20 -4.56
C ARG A 3 -15.16 9.50 -4.33
N PHE A 4 -14.35 9.93 -5.30
CA PHE A 4 -13.48 11.10 -5.17
C PHE A 4 -13.68 12.03 -6.37
N GLY A 5 -14.31 13.19 -6.14
CA GLY A 5 -14.53 14.24 -7.14
C GLY A 5 -13.44 15.31 -7.15
N ASN A 6 -12.62 15.41 -6.09
CA ASN A 6 -11.54 16.39 -5.95
C ASN A 6 -10.41 15.93 -4.97
N LYS A 7 -9.40 16.77 -4.76
CA LYS A 7 -8.26 16.51 -3.85
C LYS A 7 -8.67 16.43 -2.36
N GLU A 8 -9.72 17.15 -1.95
CA GLU A 8 -10.22 17.13 -0.58
C GLU A 8 -10.86 15.77 -0.25
N ASP A 9 -11.58 15.16 -1.19
CA ASP A 9 -12.18 13.84 -0.99
C ASP A 9 -11.12 12.76 -0.76
N ALA A 10 -10.02 12.80 -1.52
CA ALA A 10 -8.88 11.90 -1.32
C ALA A 10 -8.20 12.12 0.04
N THR A 11 -8.11 13.38 0.48
CA THR A 11 -7.56 13.74 1.79
C THR A 11 -8.44 13.22 2.94
N ARG A 12 -9.77 13.42 2.86
CA ARG A 12 -10.72 12.90 3.85
C ARG A 12 -10.69 11.38 3.92
N TYR A 13 -10.55 10.72 2.78
CA TYR A 13 -10.45 9.27 2.75
C TYR A 13 -9.15 8.75 3.32
N PHE A 14 -8.02 9.42 3.05
CA PHE A 14 -6.75 9.11 3.70
C PHE A 14 -6.88 9.22 5.23
N VAL A 15 -7.41 10.33 5.74
CA VAL A 15 -7.69 10.52 7.17
C VAL A 15 -8.56 9.40 7.72
N HIS A 16 -9.67 9.08 7.04
CA HIS A 16 -10.55 8.00 7.45
C HIS A 16 -9.83 6.64 7.50
N CYS A 17 -8.98 6.34 6.51
CA CYS A 17 -8.18 5.10 6.48
C CYS A 17 -7.22 5.01 7.67
N ILE A 18 -6.49 6.09 7.98
CA ILE A 18 -5.60 6.11 9.16
C ILE A 18 -6.40 5.92 10.45
N GLN A 19 -7.48 6.69 10.65
CA GLN A 19 -8.28 6.66 11.88
C GLN A 19 -8.97 5.32 12.14
N HIS A 20 -9.28 4.55 11.09
CA HIS A 20 -9.99 3.28 11.19
C HIS A 20 -9.10 2.07 10.95
N ASP A 21 -7.78 2.26 10.91
CA ASP A 21 -6.81 1.20 10.66
C ASP A 21 -7.10 0.41 9.36
N LYS A 22 -7.45 1.14 8.30
CA LYS A 22 -7.72 0.58 6.98
C LYS A 22 -6.61 0.98 6.02
N PRO A 23 -6.21 0.09 5.10
CA PRO A 23 -5.26 0.49 4.09
C PRO A 23 -5.88 1.55 3.15
N TYR A 24 -5.04 2.43 2.64
CA TYR A 24 -5.44 3.51 1.74
C TYR A 24 -5.48 3.03 0.29
N TRP A 25 -6.48 2.21 -0.03
CA TRP A 25 -6.73 1.68 -1.37
C TRP A 25 -8.03 2.22 -1.94
N ALA A 26 -8.11 2.25 -3.26
CA ALA A 26 -9.41 2.41 -3.91
C ALA A 26 -10.20 1.10 -3.89
N GLU A 27 -11.51 1.22 -3.79
CA GLU A 27 -12.44 0.09 -3.89
C GLU A 27 -12.98 -0.08 -5.31
N HIS A 28 -12.94 0.97 -6.14
CA HIS A 28 -13.47 0.97 -7.50
C HIS A 28 -12.44 1.45 -8.52
N GLU A 29 -12.43 0.84 -9.71
CA GLU A 29 -11.51 1.14 -10.81
C GLU A 29 -11.51 2.60 -11.27
N ASP A 30 -12.65 3.28 -11.12
CA ASP A 30 -12.86 4.68 -11.49
C ASP A 30 -12.35 5.68 -10.43
N ASP A 31 -11.86 5.21 -9.28
CA ASP A 31 -11.38 6.10 -8.23
C ASP A 31 -10.00 6.68 -8.60
N PRO A 32 -9.81 8.01 -8.57
CA PRO A 32 -8.55 8.66 -8.94
C PRO A 32 -7.35 8.25 -8.06
N ILE A 33 -7.60 7.63 -6.90
CA ILE A 33 -6.57 7.05 -6.04
C ILE A 33 -5.88 5.85 -6.70
N ILE A 34 -6.57 5.10 -7.58
CA ILE A 34 -5.99 3.93 -8.25
C ILE A 34 -4.74 4.31 -9.02
N GLN A 35 -4.82 5.30 -9.91
CA GLN A 35 -3.69 5.63 -10.75
C GLN A 35 -2.54 6.24 -9.95
N THR A 36 -2.85 7.00 -8.89
CA THR A 36 -1.85 7.72 -8.11
C THR A 36 -1.13 6.83 -7.10
N ILE A 37 -1.83 5.88 -6.49
CA ILE A 37 -1.33 5.08 -5.35
C ILE A 37 -1.14 3.61 -5.70
N MET A 38 -1.99 3.04 -6.54
CA MET A 38 -2.02 1.60 -6.82
C MET A 38 -1.42 1.21 -8.18
N GLY A 39 -1.33 2.16 -9.11
CA GLY A 39 -1.04 1.89 -10.51
C GLY A 39 -2.27 1.29 -11.22
N SER A 40 -2.09 0.27 -12.06
CA SER A 40 -3.21 -0.41 -12.72
C SER A 40 -3.60 -1.72 -12.03
N LEU A 41 -4.91 -1.99 -11.92
CA LEU A 41 -5.41 -3.27 -11.39
C LEU A 41 -4.88 -4.46 -12.19
N ALA A 42 -4.75 -4.31 -13.53
CA ALA A 42 -4.17 -5.33 -14.40
C ALA A 42 -2.72 -5.66 -14.04
N ARG A 43 -1.90 -4.65 -13.69
CA ARG A 43 -0.52 -4.86 -13.21
C ARG A 43 -0.53 -5.66 -11.91
N LEU A 44 -1.35 -5.26 -10.93
CA LEU A 44 -1.44 -5.96 -9.64
C LEU A 44 -1.90 -7.42 -9.81
N ALA A 45 -2.93 -7.66 -10.63
CA ALA A 45 -3.41 -9.00 -10.95
C ALA A 45 -2.33 -9.86 -11.65
N THR A 46 -1.50 -9.24 -12.48
CA THR A 46 -0.38 -9.92 -13.15
C THR A 46 0.66 -10.37 -12.12
N LEU A 47 1.06 -9.51 -11.17
CA LEU A 47 2.00 -9.86 -10.10
C LEU A 47 1.49 -11.04 -9.25
N VAL A 48 0.21 -11.01 -8.85
CA VAL A 48 -0.44 -12.11 -8.11
C VAL A 48 -0.39 -13.41 -8.92
N THR A 49 -0.66 -13.33 -10.23
CA THR A 49 -0.66 -14.50 -11.12
C THR A 49 0.74 -15.08 -11.30
N LEU A 50 1.78 -14.24 -11.36
CA LEU A 50 3.17 -14.66 -11.44
C LEU A 50 3.58 -15.44 -10.19
N ILE A 51 3.27 -14.95 -8.99
CA ILE A 51 3.55 -15.65 -7.73
C ILE A 51 2.82 -16.98 -7.68
N LYS A 52 1.52 -17.00 -8.01
CA LYS A 52 0.75 -18.25 -8.09
C LYS A 52 1.42 -19.27 -9.01
N ARG A 53 1.90 -18.85 -10.19
CA ARG A 53 2.57 -19.74 -11.14
C ARG A 53 3.94 -20.21 -10.65
N PHE A 54 4.72 -19.33 -10.02
CA PHE A 54 6.02 -19.67 -9.44
C PHE A 54 5.88 -20.76 -8.38
N VAL A 55 4.95 -20.57 -7.44
CA VAL A 55 4.69 -21.55 -6.38
C VAL A 55 4.16 -22.88 -6.94
N ARG A 56 3.27 -22.86 -7.93
CA ARG A 56 2.75 -24.09 -8.57
C ARG A 56 3.83 -24.91 -9.31
N ARG A 57 4.97 -24.31 -9.62
CA ARG A 57 6.13 -25.01 -10.19
C ARG A 57 7.03 -25.65 -9.13
N GLY A 58 6.68 -25.52 -7.85
CA GLY A 58 7.45 -26.05 -6.72
C GLY A 58 8.61 -25.15 -6.29
N ASN A 59 8.70 -23.91 -6.81
CA ASN A 59 9.74 -22.98 -6.42
C ASN A 59 9.38 -22.33 -5.07
N GLN A 60 10.22 -22.55 -4.06
CA GLN A 60 10.07 -22.02 -2.71
C GLN A 60 11.45 -21.92 -2.00
N PRO A 61 11.70 -20.90 -1.15
CA PRO A 61 10.79 -19.79 -0.80
C PRO A 61 10.57 -18.78 -1.94
N VAL A 62 9.50 -17.97 -1.87
CA VAL A 62 9.36 -16.80 -2.77
C VAL A 62 10.13 -15.65 -2.15
N GLU A 63 11.18 -15.20 -2.85
CA GLU A 63 11.98 -14.03 -2.46
C GLU A 63 11.88 -12.97 -3.57
N ILE A 64 11.44 -11.78 -3.21
CA ILE A 64 11.21 -10.68 -4.15
C ILE A 64 11.98 -9.45 -3.69
N LEU A 65 12.69 -8.82 -4.62
CA LEU A 65 13.20 -7.45 -4.47
C LEU A 65 12.29 -6.51 -5.27
N GLU A 66 11.68 -5.54 -4.61
CA GLU A 66 10.93 -4.46 -5.24
C GLU A 66 11.69 -3.14 -5.10
N ILE A 67 11.94 -2.47 -6.22
CA ILE A 67 12.52 -1.13 -6.27
C ILE A 67 11.42 -0.18 -6.73
N GLY A 68 11.09 0.83 -5.91
CA GLY A 68 9.98 1.74 -6.15
C GLY A 68 8.65 1.16 -5.64
N SER A 69 8.51 1.07 -4.32
CA SER A 69 7.35 0.50 -3.64
C SER A 69 6.28 1.54 -3.27
N PHE A 70 6.67 2.83 -3.23
CA PHE A 70 5.82 3.97 -2.92
C PHE A 70 4.93 3.71 -1.68
N CYS A 71 3.61 3.75 -1.82
CA CYS A 71 2.65 3.48 -0.75
C CYS A 71 2.33 1.98 -0.55
N GLY A 72 2.97 1.07 -1.30
CA GLY A 72 2.98 -0.37 -1.02
C GLY A 72 1.89 -1.21 -1.69
N ALA A 73 1.13 -0.69 -2.66
CA ALA A 73 0.03 -1.44 -3.28
C ALA A 73 0.51 -2.73 -3.98
N SER A 74 1.62 -2.69 -4.72
CA SER A 74 2.22 -3.88 -5.35
C SER A 74 2.86 -4.80 -4.31
N ALA A 75 3.62 -4.26 -3.35
CA ALA A 75 4.18 -5.03 -2.24
C ALA A 75 3.11 -5.85 -1.50
N VAL A 76 2.03 -5.19 -1.08
CA VAL A 76 0.90 -5.83 -0.36
C VAL A 76 0.19 -6.85 -1.24
N SER A 77 -0.04 -6.55 -2.52
CA SER A 77 -0.65 -7.50 -3.46
C SER A 77 0.19 -8.78 -3.59
N MET A 78 1.51 -8.63 -3.70
CA MET A 78 2.45 -9.74 -3.76
C MET A 78 2.48 -10.51 -2.43
N ALA A 79 2.55 -9.84 -1.29
CA ALA A 79 2.56 -10.49 0.02
C ALA A 79 1.25 -11.26 0.30
N LYS A 80 0.10 -10.70 -0.10
CA LYS A 80 -1.19 -11.42 -0.04
C LYS A 80 -1.21 -12.66 -0.92
N ALA A 81 -0.55 -12.62 -2.09
CA ALA A 81 -0.39 -13.79 -2.92
C ALA A 81 0.51 -14.85 -2.26
N ILE A 82 1.60 -14.46 -1.60
CA ILE A 82 2.47 -15.37 -0.82
C ILE A 82 1.69 -15.99 0.34
N GLN A 83 0.93 -15.21 1.12
CA GLN A 83 0.04 -15.72 2.17
C GLN A 83 -0.92 -16.78 1.61
N ARG A 84 -1.57 -16.46 0.48
CA ARG A 84 -2.59 -17.32 -0.13
C ARG A 84 -2.04 -18.60 -0.74
N TYR A 85 -0.91 -18.54 -1.45
CA TYR A 85 -0.43 -19.64 -2.27
C TYR A 85 0.72 -20.42 -1.64
N GLN A 86 1.42 -19.84 -0.66
CA GLN A 86 2.59 -20.42 -0.02
C GLN A 86 2.54 -20.34 1.51
N GLN A 87 1.34 -20.17 2.09
CA GLN A 87 1.13 -20.14 3.54
C GLN A 87 1.99 -19.08 4.26
N GLY A 88 2.35 -18.00 3.56
CA GLY A 88 3.18 -16.93 4.11
C GLY A 88 4.69 -17.22 4.10
N CYS A 89 5.13 -18.38 3.60
CA CYS A 89 6.55 -18.68 3.45
C CYS A 89 7.13 -17.91 2.27
N GLY A 90 7.70 -16.74 2.54
CA GLY A 90 8.35 -15.90 1.53
C GLY A 90 8.68 -14.54 2.10
N ARG A 91 9.44 -13.76 1.33
CA ARG A 91 9.89 -12.42 1.73
C ARG A 91 9.87 -11.46 0.56
N ILE A 92 9.54 -10.21 0.86
CA ILE A 92 9.61 -9.09 -0.08
C ILE A 92 10.46 -8.01 0.56
N THR A 93 11.58 -7.68 -0.08
CA THR A 93 12.40 -6.53 0.30
C THR A 93 12.01 -5.35 -0.59
N CYS A 94 11.54 -4.28 0.03
CA CYS A 94 11.10 -3.07 -0.67
C CYS A 94 12.14 -1.97 -0.47
N ILE A 95 12.74 -1.50 -1.56
CA ILE A 95 13.64 -0.36 -1.56
C ILE A 95 12.90 0.81 -2.20
N ASP A 96 12.71 1.88 -1.46
CA ASP A 96 12.17 3.13 -1.98
C ASP A 96 12.86 4.30 -1.31
N PRO A 97 13.20 5.36 -2.04
CA PRO A 97 13.74 6.55 -1.40
C PRO A 97 12.78 7.17 -0.38
N TRP A 98 11.46 7.06 -0.55
CA TRP A 98 10.38 7.75 0.18
C TRP A 98 10.55 9.28 0.34
N ALA A 99 11.65 9.84 -0.16
CA ALA A 99 12.07 11.22 -0.12
C ALA A 99 11.52 12.05 -1.28
N TRP A 100 10.89 11.40 -2.26
CA TRP A 100 10.21 12.09 -3.35
C TRP A 100 8.87 12.61 -2.84
N THR A 101 8.90 13.79 -2.22
CA THR A 101 8.28 15.00 -2.75
C THR A 101 8.12 16.01 -1.63
N GLU A 102 8.32 17.28 -1.97
CA GLU A 102 7.84 18.45 -1.24
C GLU A 102 6.29 18.50 -1.14
N ARG A 103 5.59 17.39 -1.40
CA ARG A 103 4.15 17.22 -1.30
C ARG A 103 3.85 16.40 -0.05
N LYS A 104 3.98 17.05 1.12
CA LYS A 104 3.08 16.68 2.21
C LYS A 104 1.66 16.70 1.64
N PRO A 105 0.79 15.71 1.91
CA PRO A 105 -0.62 15.87 1.60
C PRO A 105 -1.01 17.23 2.19
N ALA A 106 -1.49 18.15 1.35
CA ALA A 106 -1.90 19.46 1.82
C ALA A 106 -3.21 19.28 2.59
N ILE A 107 -3.11 18.74 3.80
CA ILE A 107 -4.20 18.57 4.72
C ILE A 107 -4.45 19.96 5.33
N PRO A 108 -5.64 20.54 5.16
CA PRO A 108 -5.98 21.80 5.81
C PRO A 108 -5.68 21.72 7.31
N ALA A 109 -5.34 22.84 7.95
CA ALA A 109 -4.92 22.95 9.35
C ALA A 109 -5.92 22.44 10.42
N ALA A 110 -7.00 21.76 10.02
CA ALA A 110 -7.72 20.88 10.93
C ALA A 110 -6.78 19.74 11.35
N LYS A 111 -6.42 19.72 12.65
CA LYS A 111 -5.59 18.66 13.21
C LYS A 111 -6.40 17.37 13.25
N PHE A 112 -6.10 16.46 12.32
CA PHE A 112 -6.62 15.09 12.37
C PHE A 112 -5.55 14.24 13.04
N PHE A 113 -5.93 13.51 14.10
CA PHE A 113 -4.99 12.66 14.82
C PHE A 113 -5.25 11.19 14.52
N ASP A 114 -4.17 10.41 14.45
CA ASP A 114 -4.25 8.96 14.47
C ASP A 114 -4.62 8.44 15.88
N ALA A 115 -4.72 7.11 16.03
CA ALA A 115 -5.05 6.48 17.32
C ALA A 115 -3.97 6.68 18.40
N GLN A 116 -2.77 7.12 18.02
CA GLN A 116 -1.61 7.37 18.87
C GLN A 116 -1.42 8.86 19.18
N GLY A 117 -2.28 9.73 18.65
CA GLY A 117 -2.21 11.18 18.85
C GLY A 117 -1.22 11.91 17.93
N ARG A 118 -0.68 11.27 16.88
CA ARG A 118 0.15 11.93 15.86
C ARG A 118 -0.75 12.66 14.87
N ASP A 119 -0.35 13.88 14.50
CA ASP A 119 -1.05 14.63 13.47
C ASP A 119 -0.85 13.95 12.10
N ILE A 120 -1.95 13.60 11.44
CA ILE A 120 -1.96 12.94 10.13
C ILE A 120 -1.30 13.83 9.06
N ALA A 121 -1.28 15.15 9.26
CA ALA A 121 -0.54 16.08 8.38
C ALA A 121 0.99 15.87 8.38
N GLU A 122 1.51 15.15 9.38
CA GLU A 122 2.94 14.82 9.50
C GLU A 122 3.29 13.45 8.87
N TYR A 123 2.32 12.73 8.31
CA TYR A 123 2.58 11.45 7.66
C TYR A 123 3.38 11.65 6.36
N THR A 124 4.48 10.91 6.27
CA THR A 124 5.28 10.75 5.06
C THR A 124 4.75 9.61 4.19
N TYR A 125 5.27 9.46 2.97
CA TYR A 125 4.96 8.28 2.15
C TYR A 125 5.48 6.99 2.77
N GLU A 126 6.56 7.03 3.54
CA GLU A 126 7.04 5.89 4.31
C GLU A 126 6.03 5.51 5.40
N ASP A 127 5.48 6.50 6.12
CA ASP A 127 4.43 6.25 7.10
C ASP A 127 3.19 5.63 6.44
N MET A 128 2.80 6.13 5.27
CA MET A 128 1.70 5.55 4.49
C MET A 128 1.98 4.12 4.06
N PHE A 129 3.20 3.84 3.58
CA PHE A 129 3.64 2.49 3.22
C PHE A 129 3.53 1.54 4.42
N ARG A 130 4.15 1.91 5.54
CA ARG A 130 4.15 1.12 6.78
C ARG A 130 2.75 0.90 7.32
N HIS A 131 1.91 1.95 7.30
CA HIS A 131 0.50 1.85 7.65
C HIS A 131 -0.23 0.84 6.78
N ASN A 132 -0.10 0.93 5.46
CA ASN A 132 -0.78 0.04 4.52
C ASN A 132 -0.35 -1.42 4.67
N VAL A 133 0.95 -1.66 4.86
CA VAL A 133 1.52 -2.99 5.11
C VAL A 133 0.94 -3.59 6.40
N ARG A 134 0.95 -2.82 7.49
CA ARG A 134 0.40 -3.23 8.79
C ARG A 134 -1.11 -3.45 8.75
N ALA A 135 -1.87 -2.50 8.21
CA ALA A 135 -3.33 -2.58 8.10
C ALA A 135 -3.79 -3.76 7.23
N CYS A 136 -2.92 -4.23 6.31
CA CYS A 136 -3.15 -5.45 5.54
C CYS A 136 -2.66 -6.72 6.23
N GLY A 137 -1.99 -6.67 7.38
CA GLY A 137 -1.45 -7.83 8.10
C GLY A 137 -0.45 -8.63 7.26
N VAL A 138 0.51 -7.94 6.65
CA VAL A 138 1.57 -8.52 5.80
C VAL A 138 2.97 -8.02 6.19
N ASP A 139 3.09 -7.40 7.35
CA ASP A 139 4.34 -6.86 7.92
C ASP A 139 5.39 -7.94 8.19
N ASP A 140 4.99 -9.18 8.47
CA ASP A 140 5.92 -10.32 8.63
C ASP A 140 6.60 -10.76 7.31
N ILE A 141 6.05 -10.36 6.16
CA ILE A 141 6.53 -10.75 4.83
C ILE A 141 7.32 -9.62 4.16
N ILE A 142 7.02 -8.36 4.49
CA ILE A 142 7.56 -7.19 3.81
C ILE A 142 8.60 -6.51 4.69
N THR A 143 9.82 -6.37 4.17
CA THR A 143 10.91 -5.61 4.79
C THR A 143 11.18 -4.33 3.98
N PRO A 144 10.81 -3.14 4.49
CA PRO A 144 11.23 -1.88 3.88
C PRO A 144 12.69 -1.56 4.22
N ILE A 145 13.46 -1.09 3.23
CA ILE A 145 14.84 -0.60 3.34
C ILE A 145 14.91 0.81 2.78
#